data_AF-A0A963QBA0-F1
#
_entry.id   AF-A0A963QBA0-F1
#
_cell.length_a   1.000
_cell.length_b   1.000
_cell.length_c   1.000
_cell.angle_alpha   90.00
_cell.angle_beta   90.00
_cell.angle_gamma   90.00
#
_symmetry.space_group_name_H-M   'P 1'
#
loop_
_entity.id
_entity.type
_entity.pdbx_description
1 polymer ?
#
loop_
_entity_poly.entity_id
_entity_poly.type
_entity_poly.pdbx_seq_one_letter_code
_entity_poly.pdbx_strand_id
1 'polypeptide(L)'
;MNQPDPRLDDLVARHGRSPHALVQLLREAQAMHGWLSRATLAQLAQALGLDLAHVEGVAGFYRFFHTRPVGRTRILFSDNITDRMLGSEALLADLCARLGVEPGRMRDDGLVSVDTCSCTGLCDQGPALLVNHHQVITRLDATRVAELAELVLHDVPVPQWPAQWFAVDDHIRRADVLLGLPLARGAAVRAARERGAQATLDEIVTSRLRGRGGAGFATGRKWTLCRDAPGERRYVVCNADEGEPGTFKDRVLLSRHADDVFEGMTVAALAIGARHGLVYLRGEYRYLLESLQQVLERRRRDHLLGTAIQGQDGFDFDIDIHVGAGAYVCG
;
A
#
# COMPACT_ATOMS: atom_id res chain seq x y z
N MET A 1 7.68 13.70 32.99
CA MET A 1 6.54 14.16 32.16
C MET A 1 7.09 14.36 30.76
N ASN A 2 6.77 13.48 29.81
CA ASN A 2 7.13 13.74 28.40
C ASN A 2 6.28 14.94 27.96
N GLN A 3 6.95 16.00 27.48
CA GLN A 3 6.26 17.12 26.86
C GLN A 3 5.58 16.62 25.56
N PRO A 4 4.38 17.14 25.23
CA PRO A 4 3.71 16.82 23.99
C PRO A 4 4.59 17.22 22.79
N ASP A 5 4.67 16.36 21.78
CA ASP A 5 5.44 16.62 20.56
C ASP A 5 4.61 17.47 19.61
N PRO A 6 4.98 18.73 19.32
CA PRO A 6 4.18 19.61 18.46
C PRO A 6 4.05 19.07 17.02
N ARG A 7 4.99 18.23 16.55
CA ARG A 7 4.94 17.63 15.21
C ARG A 7 3.77 16.66 15.06
N LEU A 8 3.34 16.03 16.15
CA LEU A 8 2.16 15.15 16.14
C LEU A 8 0.87 15.96 15.99
N ASP A 9 0.81 17.16 16.57
CA ASP A 9 -0.37 18.03 16.43
C ASP A 9 -0.52 18.53 15.00
N ASP A 10 0.59 18.89 14.35
CA ASP A 10 0.63 19.24 12.92
C ASP A 10 0.21 18.05 12.04
N LEU A 11 0.70 16.85 12.35
CA LEU A 11 0.30 15.62 11.67
C LEU A 11 -1.21 15.38 11.78
N VAL A 12 -1.77 15.48 12.99
CA VAL A 12 -3.21 15.29 13.20
C VAL A 12 -4.02 16.36 12.47
N ALA A 13 -3.55 17.61 12.45
CA ALA A 13 -4.20 18.69 11.70
C ALA A 13 -4.20 18.44 10.18
N ARG A 14 -3.11 17.93 9.60
CA ARG A 14 -3.04 17.57 8.17
C ARG A 14 -4.08 16.51 7.76
N HIS A 15 -4.43 15.61 8.68
CA HIS A 15 -5.49 14.60 8.49
C HIS A 15 -6.87 15.05 8.96
N GLY A 16 -7.06 16.37 9.17
CA GLY A 16 -8.34 16.96 9.54
C GLY A 16 -8.86 16.53 10.90
N ARG A 17 -7.97 16.09 11.83
CA ARG A 17 -8.34 15.54 13.14
C ARG A 17 -9.35 14.37 13.05
N SER A 18 -9.33 13.63 11.95
CA SER A 18 -10.28 12.56 11.70
C SER A 18 -9.87 11.26 12.40
N PRO A 19 -10.72 10.65 13.27
CA PRO A 19 -10.43 9.34 13.84
C PRO A 19 -10.38 8.24 12.77
N HIS A 20 -11.00 8.44 11.60
CA HIS A 20 -10.92 7.51 10.47
C HIS A 20 -9.52 7.43 9.85
N ALA A 21 -8.65 8.41 10.11
CA ALA A 21 -7.27 8.43 9.63
C ALA A 21 -6.28 7.75 10.59
N LEU A 22 -6.75 7.08 11.66
CA LEU A 22 -5.89 6.56 12.73
C LEU A 22 -4.72 5.70 12.22
N VAL A 23 -4.96 4.78 11.27
CA VAL A 23 -3.88 3.94 10.69
C VAL A 23 -2.86 4.79 9.94
N GLN A 24 -3.29 5.82 9.21
CA GLN A 24 -2.38 6.72 8.49
C GLN A 24 -1.53 7.55 9.47
N LEU A 25 -2.16 8.04 10.54
CA LEU A 25 -1.52 8.80 11.61
C LEU A 25 -0.49 7.94 12.36
N LEU A 26 -0.83 6.70 12.72
CA LEU A 26 0.11 5.77 13.37
C LEU A 26 1.32 5.48 12.48
N ARG A 27 1.12 5.28 11.17
CA ARG A 27 2.24 5.08 10.24
C ARG A 27 3.17 6.29 10.18
N GLU A 28 2.63 7.49 9.99
CA GLU A 28 3.44 8.71 9.91
C GLU A 28 4.13 9.03 11.24
N ALA A 29 3.44 8.83 12.37
CA ALA A 29 4.03 8.96 13.70
C ALA A 29 5.20 7.99 13.91
N GLN A 30 5.05 6.73 13.50
CA GLN A 30 6.13 5.76 13.55
C GLN A 30 7.30 6.14 12.64
N ALA A 31 7.04 6.64 11.44
CA ALA A 31 8.11 7.09 10.54
C ALA A 31 8.94 8.24 11.13
N MET A 32 8.31 9.12 11.92
CA MET A 32 9.01 10.21 12.63
C MET A 32 9.81 9.73 13.85
N HIS A 33 9.31 8.72 14.58
CA HIS A 33 9.86 8.33 15.89
C HIS A 33 10.61 6.98 15.88
N GLY A 34 10.58 6.25 14.76
CA GLY A 34 11.09 4.88 14.61
C GLY A 34 10.14 3.81 15.19
N TRP A 35 9.41 4.12 16.25
CA TRP A 35 8.42 3.23 16.90
C TRP A 35 7.32 4.05 17.60
N LEU A 36 6.23 3.38 17.95
CA LEU A 36 5.06 3.98 18.58
C LEU A 36 5.12 3.85 20.10
N SER A 37 5.73 4.85 20.74
CA SER A 37 5.76 4.91 22.20
C SER A 37 4.36 5.12 22.79
N ARG A 38 4.12 4.62 24.00
CA ARG A 38 2.84 4.84 24.70
C ARG A 38 2.50 6.33 24.85
N ALA A 39 3.52 7.19 25.00
CA ALA A 39 3.33 8.64 25.01
C ALA A 39 2.82 9.18 23.65
N THR A 40 3.38 8.68 22.53
CA THR A 40 2.89 8.99 21.18
C THR A 40 1.44 8.55 20.99
N LEU A 41 1.12 7.32 21.39
CA LEU A 41 -0.25 6.78 21.29
C LEU A 41 -1.23 7.58 22.15
N ALA A 42 -0.84 7.98 23.36
CA ALA A 42 -1.68 8.79 24.24
C ALA A 42 -1.95 10.19 23.68
N GLN A 43 -0.94 10.83 23.07
CA GLN A 43 -1.13 12.12 22.43
C GLN A 43 -2.07 12.01 21.22
N LEU A 44 -1.91 10.99 20.37
CA LEU A 44 -2.82 10.74 19.24
C LEU A 44 -4.25 10.45 19.72
N ALA A 45 -4.40 9.63 20.76
CA ALA A 45 -5.69 9.32 21.37
C ALA A 45 -6.40 10.60 21.86
N GLN A 46 -5.69 11.44 22.60
CA GLN A 46 -6.20 12.73 23.08
C GLN A 46 -6.59 13.66 21.92
N ALA A 47 -5.73 13.78 20.90
CA ALA A 47 -5.95 14.69 19.77
C ALA A 47 -7.14 14.27 18.88
N LEU A 48 -7.46 12.97 18.85
CA LEU A 48 -8.56 12.41 18.08
C LEU A 48 -9.84 12.19 18.90
N GLY A 49 -9.82 12.43 20.21
CA GLY A 49 -10.95 12.13 21.10
C GLY A 49 -11.25 10.63 21.22
N LEU A 50 -10.21 9.79 21.17
CA LEU A 50 -10.30 8.34 21.29
C LEU A 50 -9.72 7.86 22.63
N ASP A 51 -10.13 6.67 23.07
CA ASP A 51 -9.52 6.01 24.22
C ASP A 51 -8.12 5.48 23.86
N LEU A 52 -7.17 5.61 24.79
CA LEU A 52 -5.82 5.06 24.59
C LEU A 52 -5.86 3.56 24.30
N ALA A 53 -6.72 2.81 24.98
CA ALA A 53 -6.87 1.36 24.76
C ALA A 53 -7.33 1.03 23.33
N HIS A 54 -8.16 1.88 22.73
CA HIS A 54 -8.58 1.71 21.33
C HIS A 54 -7.38 1.92 20.39
N VAL A 55 -6.61 2.98 20.60
CA VAL A 55 -5.41 3.29 19.80
C VAL A 55 -4.32 2.22 19.98
N GLU A 56 -4.08 1.74 21.20
CA GLU A 56 -3.19 0.63 21.51
C GLU A 56 -3.66 -0.67 20.85
N GLY A 57 -4.97 -0.95 20.85
CA GLY A 57 -5.55 -2.12 20.18
C GLY A 57 -5.33 -2.10 18.67
N VAL A 58 -5.54 -0.94 18.03
CA VAL A 58 -5.26 -0.77 16.59
C VAL A 58 -3.76 -0.90 16.31
N ALA A 59 -2.90 -0.27 17.10
CA ALA A 59 -1.45 -0.39 16.94
C ALA A 59 -0.95 -1.83 17.15
N GLY A 60 -1.55 -2.58 18.08
CA GLY A 60 -1.20 -3.97 18.37
C GLY A 60 -1.70 -4.98 17.35
N PHE A 61 -2.70 -4.63 16.53
CA PHE A 61 -3.26 -5.50 15.51
C PHE A 61 -2.34 -5.67 14.28
N TYR A 62 -1.68 -4.59 13.85
CA TYR A 62 -0.90 -4.56 12.61
C TYR A 62 0.57 -4.96 12.81
N ARG A 63 1.10 -5.82 11.93
CA ARG A 63 2.46 -6.37 12.07
C ARG A 63 3.56 -5.32 11.90
N PHE A 64 3.33 -4.27 11.11
CA PHE A 64 4.33 -3.22 10.87
C PHE A 64 4.26 -2.06 11.85
N PHE A 65 3.33 -2.10 12.82
CA PHE A 65 3.35 -1.18 13.95
C PHE A 65 4.12 -1.77 15.11
N HIS A 66 4.96 -0.94 15.73
CA HIS A 66 5.89 -1.35 16.76
C HIS A 66 5.67 -0.52 18.02
N THR A 67 5.05 -1.14 19.02
CA THR A 67 4.80 -0.52 20.34
C THR A 67 5.96 -0.74 21.32
N ARG A 68 7.09 -1.25 20.83
CA ARG A 68 8.37 -1.40 21.52
C ARG A 68 9.49 -0.85 20.64
N PRO A 69 10.61 -0.39 21.22
CA PRO A 69 11.77 0.04 20.46
C PRO A 69 12.24 -1.03 19.47
N VAL A 70 12.59 -0.60 18.27
CA VAL A 70 13.23 -1.40 17.23
C VAL A 70 14.50 -0.71 16.78
N GLY A 71 15.39 -1.46 16.10
CA GLY A 71 16.64 -0.89 15.63
C GLY A 71 16.41 0.24 14.62
N ARG A 72 17.32 1.23 14.60
CA ARG A 72 17.24 2.37 13.66
C ARG A 72 17.13 1.91 12.21
N THR A 73 17.83 0.82 11.87
CA THR A 73 17.61 0.08 10.62
C THR A 73 16.85 -1.20 10.94
N ARG A 74 15.64 -1.34 10.39
CA ARG A 74 14.83 -2.55 10.55
C ARG A 74 14.78 -3.32 9.25
N ILE A 75 15.19 -4.58 9.29
CA ILE A 75 15.26 -5.45 8.12
C ILE A 75 14.28 -6.60 8.31
N LEU A 76 13.36 -6.77 7.37
CA LEU A 76 12.35 -7.82 7.39
C LEU A 76 12.48 -8.69 6.15
N PHE A 77 13.01 -9.91 6.29
CA PHE A 77 13.04 -10.87 5.19
C PHE A 77 11.63 -11.35 4.86
N SER A 78 11.35 -11.61 3.59
CA SER A 78 10.11 -12.30 3.23
C SER A 78 10.21 -13.79 3.56
N ASP A 79 9.31 -14.27 4.41
CA ASP A 79 9.14 -15.68 4.76
C ASP A 79 8.06 -16.34 3.89
N ASN A 80 8.21 -16.18 2.57
CA ASN A 80 7.36 -16.86 1.59
C ASN A 80 8.07 -18.10 1.05
N ILE A 81 7.29 -19.06 0.53
CA ILE A 81 7.84 -20.35 0.10
C ILE A 81 8.86 -20.23 -1.04
N THR A 82 8.67 -19.33 -2.01
CA THR A 82 9.61 -19.16 -3.13
C THR A 82 10.94 -18.58 -2.65
N ASP A 83 10.91 -17.65 -1.70
CA ASP A 83 12.13 -17.07 -1.12
C ASP A 83 12.89 -18.10 -0.30
N ARG A 84 12.19 -18.94 0.46
CA ARG A 84 12.81 -20.06 1.20
C ARG A 84 13.47 -21.07 0.26
N MET A 85 12.79 -21.42 -0.84
CA MET A 85 13.35 -22.30 -1.88
C MET A 85 14.60 -21.70 -2.55
N LEU A 86 14.71 -20.38 -2.57
CA LEU A 86 15.88 -19.64 -3.04
C LEU A 86 16.94 -19.37 -1.94
N GLY A 87 16.76 -19.93 -0.74
CA GLY A 87 17.75 -19.88 0.34
C GLY A 87 17.65 -18.67 1.27
N SER A 88 16.50 -18.00 1.36
CA SER A 88 16.32 -16.81 2.23
C SER A 88 16.69 -17.06 3.70
N GLU A 89 16.45 -18.26 4.23
CA GLU A 89 16.78 -18.62 5.61
C GLU A 89 18.28 -18.61 5.87
N ALA A 90 19.07 -19.11 4.91
CA ALA A 90 20.54 -19.06 4.99
C ALA A 90 21.07 -17.63 4.87
N LEU A 91 20.47 -16.82 4.00
CA LEU A 91 20.82 -15.40 3.83
C LEU A 91 20.49 -14.58 5.09
N LEU A 92 19.35 -14.84 5.73
CA LEU A 92 18.98 -14.21 7.00
C LEU A 92 19.99 -14.58 8.09
N ALA A 93 20.33 -15.87 8.21
CA ALA A 93 21.30 -16.33 9.19
C ALA A 93 22.68 -15.69 8.99
N ASP A 94 23.15 -15.60 7.73
CA ASP A 94 24.40 -14.93 7.38
C ASP A 94 24.38 -13.44 7.75
N LEU A 95 23.30 -12.72 7.42
CA LEU A 95 23.15 -11.31 7.79
C LEU A 95 23.19 -11.11 9.30
N CYS A 96 22.45 -11.93 10.05
CA CYS A 96 22.41 -11.88 11.51
C CYS A 96 23.79 -12.14 12.13
N ALA A 97 24.53 -13.13 11.62
CA ALA A 97 25.89 -13.43 12.07
C ALA A 97 26.85 -12.25 11.83
N ARG A 98 26.79 -11.62 10.65
CA ARG A 98 27.62 -10.45 10.31
C ARG A 98 27.31 -9.23 11.17
N LEU A 99 26.04 -9.03 11.50
CA LEU A 99 25.58 -7.87 12.27
C LEU A 99 25.69 -8.06 13.79
N GLY A 100 25.92 -9.30 14.26
CA GLY A 100 25.91 -9.65 15.67
C GLY A 100 24.54 -9.44 16.32
N VAL A 101 23.46 -9.83 15.64
CA VAL A 101 22.08 -9.66 16.12
C VAL A 101 21.31 -10.97 15.99
N GLU A 102 20.46 -11.27 16.97
CA GLU A 102 19.55 -12.42 16.92
C GLU A 102 18.28 -12.06 16.12
N PRO A 103 17.73 -12.99 15.31
CA PRO A 103 16.44 -12.79 14.66
C PRO A 103 15.32 -12.42 15.65
N GLY A 104 14.52 -11.42 15.30
CA GLY A 104 13.42 -10.91 16.13
C GLY A 104 13.87 -9.98 17.27
N ARG A 105 15.18 -9.73 17.43
CA ARG A 105 15.72 -8.83 18.45
C ARG A 105 16.37 -7.60 17.84
N MET A 106 16.48 -6.57 18.67
CA MET A 106 17.29 -5.39 18.39
C MET A 106 18.68 -5.61 18.96
N ARG A 107 19.72 -5.21 18.23
CA ARG A 107 21.09 -5.22 18.73
C ARG A 107 21.22 -4.29 19.94
N ASP A 108 22.10 -4.61 20.88
CA ASP A 108 22.22 -3.90 22.16
C ASP A 108 22.48 -2.39 22.03
N ASP A 109 23.12 -1.96 20.95
CA ASP A 109 23.39 -0.55 20.65
C ASP A 109 22.25 0.18 19.92
N GLY A 110 21.14 -0.52 19.63
CA GLY A 110 19.98 0.02 18.94
C GLY A 110 20.17 0.25 17.43
N LEU A 111 21.30 -0.19 16.84
CA LEU A 111 21.60 0.08 15.42
C LEU A 111 20.61 -0.62 14.49
N VAL A 112 20.38 -1.92 14.72
CA VAL A 112 19.67 -2.78 13.77
C VAL A 112 18.77 -3.79 14.47
N SER A 113 17.68 -4.14 13.80
CA SER A 113 16.87 -5.32 14.13
C SER A 113 16.58 -6.09 12.84
N VAL A 114 16.71 -7.41 12.87
CA VAL A 114 16.45 -8.30 11.74
C VAL A 114 15.34 -9.28 12.14
N ASP A 115 14.32 -9.44 11.32
CA ASP A 115 13.19 -10.34 11.56
C ASP A 115 12.60 -10.79 10.22
N THR A 116 11.49 -11.52 10.24
CA THR A 116 10.72 -11.89 9.05
C THR A 116 9.37 -11.18 8.99
N CYS A 117 8.85 -11.10 7.77
CA CYS A 117 7.47 -10.74 7.44
C CYS A 117 6.91 -11.76 6.44
N SER A 118 5.60 -11.71 6.19
CA SER A 118 4.96 -12.57 5.20
C SER A 118 5.41 -12.24 3.76
N CYS A 119 4.74 -12.81 2.76
CA CYS A 119 5.07 -12.53 1.36
C CYS A 119 5.00 -11.02 1.05
N THR A 120 6.08 -10.46 0.54
CA THR A 120 6.19 -9.03 0.18
C THR A 120 5.62 -8.71 -1.20
N GLY A 121 5.00 -9.69 -1.87
CA GLY A 121 4.54 -9.56 -3.25
C GLY A 121 5.69 -9.50 -4.26
N LEU A 122 6.87 -10.05 -3.92
CA LEU A 122 8.09 -10.05 -4.74
C LEU A 122 8.59 -11.48 -5.06
N CYS A 123 7.69 -12.46 -5.05
CA CYS A 123 8.02 -13.87 -5.26
C CYS A 123 8.65 -14.20 -6.63
N ASP A 124 8.49 -13.34 -7.63
CA ASP A 124 9.12 -13.44 -8.94
C ASP A 124 10.57 -12.87 -8.96
N GLN A 125 10.99 -12.23 -7.87
CA GLN A 125 12.26 -11.51 -7.72
C GLN A 125 12.90 -11.75 -6.34
N GLY A 126 12.57 -12.87 -5.70
CA GLY A 126 13.13 -13.27 -4.41
C GLY A 126 14.59 -13.77 -4.50
N PRO A 127 15.24 -14.04 -3.35
CA PRO A 127 14.80 -13.64 -2.02
C PRO A 127 14.72 -12.13 -1.87
N ALA A 128 13.70 -11.65 -1.17
CA ALA A 128 13.43 -10.23 -0.98
C ALA A 128 13.32 -9.86 0.50
N LEU A 129 13.53 -8.58 0.81
CA LEU A 129 13.34 -8.04 2.15
C LEU A 129 12.76 -6.62 2.12
N LEU A 130 12.26 -6.16 3.27
CA LEU A 130 11.87 -4.78 3.51
C LEU A 130 12.87 -4.12 4.46
N VAL A 131 13.25 -2.88 4.16
CA VAL A 131 14.00 -2.00 5.04
C VAL A 131 13.07 -0.90 5.56
N ASN A 132 13.04 -0.72 6.88
CA ASN A 132 12.22 0.25 7.59
C ASN A 132 10.72 0.19 7.19
N HIS A 133 10.22 -1.00 6.84
CA HIS A 133 8.83 -1.32 6.46
C HIS A 133 8.35 -0.82 5.11
N HIS A 134 9.14 0.00 4.39
CA HIS A 134 8.64 0.69 3.21
C HIS A 134 9.58 0.65 2.00
N GLN A 135 10.86 0.35 2.20
CA GLN A 135 11.81 0.16 1.10
C GLN A 135 11.94 -1.32 0.80
N VAL A 136 11.82 -1.70 -0.47
CA VAL A 136 11.98 -3.09 -0.91
C VAL A 136 13.41 -3.34 -1.40
N ILE A 137 14.00 -4.48 -1.05
CA ILE A 137 15.20 -4.98 -1.71
C ILE A 137 14.86 -6.32 -2.35
N THR A 138 15.17 -6.45 -3.64
CA THR A 138 14.93 -7.64 -4.45
C THR A 138 16.22 -8.42 -4.71
N ARG A 139 16.10 -9.65 -5.21
CA ARG A 139 17.20 -10.46 -5.77
C ARG A 139 18.41 -10.52 -4.82
N LEU A 140 18.18 -10.85 -3.55
CA LEU A 140 19.26 -11.01 -2.58
C LEU A 140 20.10 -12.24 -2.91
N ASP A 141 21.39 -12.11 -2.66
CA ASP A 141 22.37 -13.19 -2.67
C ASP A 141 23.40 -12.97 -1.55
N ALA A 142 24.35 -13.88 -1.41
CA ALA A 142 25.37 -13.79 -0.36
C ALA A 142 26.24 -12.52 -0.48
N THR A 143 26.48 -12.04 -1.71
CA THR A 143 27.27 -10.82 -1.97
C THR A 143 26.51 -9.59 -1.47
N ARG A 144 25.24 -9.46 -1.84
CA ARG A 144 24.37 -8.37 -1.37
C ARG A 144 24.16 -8.41 0.14
N VAL A 145 24.07 -9.59 0.75
CA VAL A 145 23.99 -9.71 2.21
C VAL A 145 25.26 -9.20 2.89
N ALA A 146 26.44 -9.54 2.37
CA ALA A 146 27.71 -9.03 2.90
C ALA A 146 27.79 -7.50 2.77
N GLU A 147 27.47 -6.95 1.60
CA GLU A 147 27.45 -5.50 1.36
C GLU A 147 26.40 -4.79 2.24
N LEU A 148 25.22 -5.38 2.40
CA LEU A 148 24.16 -4.86 3.27
C LEU A 148 24.62 -4.79 4.73
N ALA A 149 25.31 -5.81 5.21
CA ALA A 149 25.86 -5.82 6.56
C ALA A 149 26.83 -4.65 6.77
N GLU A 150 27.74 -4.42 5.81
CA GLU A 150 28.70 -3.30 5.88
C GLU A 150 27.98 -1.95 5.87
N LEU A 151 26.99 -1.74 4.99
CA LEU A 151 26.21 -0.50 4.95
C LEU A 151 25.51 -0.22 6.28
N VAL A 152 24.94 -1.25 6.91
CA VAL A 152 24.30 -1.13 8.21
C VAL A 152 25.33 -0.83 9.31
N LEU A 153 26.45 -1.57 9.36
CA LEU A 153 27.50 -1.39 10.37
C LEU A 153 28.13 0.00 10.33
N HIS A 154 28.26 0.59 9.13
CA HIS A 154 28.74 1.95 8.92
C HIS A 154 27.65 3.02 9.07
N ASP A 155 26.44 2.63 9.46
CA ASP A 155 25.28 3.52 9.63
C ASP A 155 24.98 4.38 8.39
N VAL A 156 25.17 3.79 7.20
CA VAL A 156 24.93 4.48 5.94
C VAL A 156 23.43 4.68 5.77
N PRO A 157 22.93 5.91 5.55
CA PRO A 157 21.51 6.15 5.31
C PRO A 157 20.99 5.38 4.10
N VAL A 158 19.81 4.77 4.21
CA VAL A 158 19.17 3.96 3.14
C VAL A 158 19.14 4.66 1.77
N PRO A 159 18.87 5.98 1.64
CA PRO A 159 18.90 6.66 0.35
C PRO A 159 20.28 6.68 -0.36
N GLN A 160 21.36 6.39 0.37
CA GLN A 160 22.72 6.29 -0.18
C GLN A 160 23.11 4.85 -0.55
N TRP A 161 22.24 3.87 -0.30
CA TRP A 161 22.45 2.49 -0.69
C TRP A 161 22.33 2.34 -2.22
N PRO A 162 22.85 1.25 -2.81
CA PRO A 162 22.83 1.08 -4.26
C PRO A 162 21.40 1.06 -4.82
N ALA A 163 21.05 2.04 -5.66
CA ALA A 163 19.68 2.22 -6.18
C ALA A 163 19.13 0.98 -6.91
N GLN A 164 19.99 0.20 -7.56
CA GLN A 164 19.62 -1.02 -8.28
C GLN A 164 19.11 -2.16 -7.37
N TRP A 165 19.32 -2.07 -6.05
CA TRP A 165 18.77 -3.03 -5.10
C TRP A 165 17.25 -2.83 -4.89
N PHE A 166 16.78 -1.59 -5.05
CA PHE A 166 15.38 -1.22 -4.86
C PHE A 166 14.55 -1.33 -6.15
N ALA A 167 15.19 -1.65 -7.28
CA ALA A 167 14.51 -1.82 -8.55
C ALA A 167 13.61 -3.07 -8.54
N VAL A 168 12.32 -2.86 -8.83
CA VAL A 168 11.32 -3.92 -9.00
C VAL A 168 10.94 -4.01 -10.46
N ASP A 169 11.15 -5.18 -11.05
CA ASP A 169 10.82 -5.48 -12.44
C ASP A 169 9.33 -5.88 -12.56
N ASP A 170 8.71 -5.62 -13.70
CA ASP A 170 7.30 -6.01 -13.92
C ASP A 170 7.16 -7.45 -14.44
N HIS A 171 8.23 -8.04 -14.97
CA HIS A 171 8.28 -9.41 -15.49
C HIS A 171 7.14 -9.84 -16.42
N ILE A 172 6.55 -8.91 -17.19
CA ILE A 172 5.52 -9.23 -18.20
C ILE A 172 6.17 -10.04 -19.33
N ARG A 173 5.91 -11.36 -19.36
CA ARG A 173 6.44 -12.27 -20.39
C ARG A 173 5.60 -12.33 -21.66
N ARG A 174 4.30 -12.01 -21.54
CA ARG A 174 3.34 -12.01 -22.65
C ARG A 174 2.31 -10.90 -22.42
N ALA A 175 2.16 -10.03 -23.41
CA ALA A 175 1.12 -9.00 -23.44
C ALA A 175 0.14 -9.33 -24.57
N ASP A 176 -1.09 -9.72 -24.22
CA ASP A 176 -2.19 -9.91 -25.16
C ASP A 176 -3.06 -8.65 -25.22
N VAL A 177 -4.29 -8.77 -25.70
CA VAL A 177 -5.25 -7.68 -25.93
C VAL A 177 -5.38 -6.71 -24.74
N LEU A 178 -5.43 -7.19 -23.51
CA LEU A 178 -5.64 -6.33 -22.33
C LEU A 178 -4.43 -5.43 -22.01
N LEU A 179 -3.21 -5.95 -22.15
CA LEU A 179 -1.98 -5.21 -21.82
C LEU A 179 -1.34 -4.56 -23.05
N GLY A 180 -1.63 -5.07 -24.24
CA GLY A 180 -1.04 -4.65 -25.51
C GLY A 180 -1.85 -3.61 -26.28
N LEU A 181 -3.09 -3.31 -25.86
CA LEU A 181 -3.90 -2.25 -26.47
C LEU A 181 -3.80 -0.97 -25.64
N PRO A 182 -3.10 0.07 -26.14
CA PRO A 182 -3.08 1.36 -25.46
C PRO A 182 -4.46 2.03 -25.56
N LEU A 183 -5.05 2.36 -24.42
CA LEU A 183 -6.22 3.23 -24.36
C LEU A 183 -5.76 4.68 -24.19
N ALA A 184 -6.36 5.60 -24.94
CA ALA A 184 -6.14 7.01 -24.71
C ALA A 184 -6.71 7.41 -23.35
N ARG A 185 -5.96 8.17 -22.56
CA ARG A 185 -6.39 8.57 -21.20
C ARG A 185 -7.75 9.25 -21.23
N GLY A 186 -8.66 8.77 -20.39
CA GLY A 186 -10.02 9.31 -20.30
C GLY A 186 -10.97 8.83 -21.40
N ALA A 187 -10.52 7.99 -22.33
CA ALA A 187 -11.39 7.44 -23.37
C ALA A 187 -12.47 6.52 -22.79
N ALA A 188 -12.15 5.72 -21.76
CA ALA A 188 -13.14 4.84 -21.13
C ALA A 188 -14.16 5.66 -20.33
N VAL A 189 -13.72 6.70 -19.62
CA VAL A 189 -14.62 7.63 -18.91
C VAL A 189 -15.55 8.36 -19.89
N ARG A 190 -15.01 8.84 -21.02
CA ARG A 190 -15.79 9.48 -22.09
C ARG A 190 -16.86 8.55 -22.62
N ALA A 191 -16.48 7.34 -23.00
CA ALA A 191 -17.40 6.33 -23.54
C ALA A 191 -18.47 5.93 -22.50
N ALA A 192 -18.10 5.79 -21.22
CA ALA A 192 -19.04 5.49 -20.15
C ALA A 192 -20.05 6.62 -19.92
N ARG A 193 -19.60 7.88 -19.96
CA ARG A 193 -20.48 9.05 -19.88
C ARG A 193 -21.46 9.11 -21.04
N GLU A 194 -20.96 9.00 -22.27
CA GLU A 194 -21.78 9.09 -23.50
C GLU A 194 -22.83 7.96 -23.55
N ARG A 195 -22.48 6.77 -23.07
CA ARG A 195 -23.41 5.65 -22.90
C ARG A 195 -24.42 5.89 -21.77
N GLY A 196 -24.03 6.63 -20.74
CA GLY A 196 -24.82 6.86 -19.53
C GLY A 196 -24.59 5.79 -18.45
N ALA A 197 -24.84 6.16 -17.20
CA ALA A 197 -24.54 5.31 -16.04
C ALA A 197 -25.28 3.97 -16.04
N GLN A 198 -26.58 3.97 -16.38
CA GLN A 198 -27.37 2.73 -16.41
C GLN A 198 -26.89 1.78 -17.51
N ALA A 199 -26.78 2.25 -18.75
CA ALA A 199 -26.31 1.40 -19.85
C ALA A 199 -24.84 0.97 -19.68
N THR A 200 -24.00 1.75 -18.99
CA THR A 200 -22.66 1.31 -18.57
C THR A 200 -22.72 0.16 -17.56
N LEU A 201 -23.61 0.23 -16.57
CA LEU A 201 -23.83 -0.87 -15.63
C LEU A 201 -24.35 -2.12 -16.36
N ASP A 202 -25.29 -1.96 -17.28
CA ASP A 202 -25.86 -3.05 -18.08
C ASP A 202 -24.80 -3.72 -18.97
N GLU A 203 -23.84 -2.95 -19.51
CA GLU A 203 -22.69 -3.47 -20.25
C GLU A 203 -21.79 -4.33 -19.33
N ILE A 204 -21.51 -3.88 -18.10
CA ILE A 204 -20.73 -4.67 -17.13
C ILE A 204 -21.45 -5.98 -16.78
N VAL A 205 -22.78 -5.95 -16.63
CA VAL A 205 -23.59 -7.17 -16.43
C VAL A 205 -23.48 -8.10 -17.64
N THR A 206 -23.63 -7.54 -18.85
CA THR A 206 -23.56 -8.27 -20.13
C THR A 206 -22.20 -8.91 -20.37
N SER A 207 -21.11 -8.25 -19.98
CA SER A 207 -19.73 -8.76 -20.08
C SER A 207 -19.48 -10.02 -19.22
N ARG A 208 -20.36 -10.29 -18.24
CA ARG A 208 -20.20 -11.36 -17.24
C ARG A 208 -18.87 -11.28 -16.47
N LEU A 209 -18.33 -10.08 -16.29
CA LEU A 209 -17.11 -9.87 -15.52
C LEU A 209 -17.28 -10.43 -14.09
N ARG A 210 -16.30 -11.22 -13.66
CA ARG A 210 -16.21 -11.79 -12.31
C ARG A 210 -15.06 -11.15 -11.55
N GLY A 211 -15.21 -11.05 -10.23
CA GLY A 211 -14.17 -10.52 -9.35
C GLY A 211 -12.84 -11.29 -9.50
N ARG A 212 -11.74 -10.54 -9.63
CA ARG A 212 -10.39 -11.09 -9.85
C ARG A 212 -9.55 -11.24 -8.57
N GLY A 213 -10.14 -11.00 -7.41
CA GLY A 213 -9.54 -11.24 -6.09
C GLY A 213 -9.75 -12.65 -5.54
N GLY A 214 -10.22 -13.61 -6.35
CA GLY A 214 -10.38 -15.02 -5.93
C GLY A 214 -11.83 -15.47 -5.75
N ALA A 215 -12.68 -14.68 -5.07
CA ALA A 215 -14.07 -15.07 -4.79
C ALA A 215 -14.96 -15.23 -6.05
N GLY A 216 -14.62 -14.55 -7.15
CA GLY A 216 -15.31 -14.73 -8.42
C GLY A 216 -16.78 -14.31 -8.43
N PHE A 217 -17.22 -13.43 -7.53
CA PHE A 217 -18.59 -12.90 -7.57
C PHE A 217 -18.82 -12.04 -8.82
N ALA A 218 -20.06 -12.02 -9.34
CA ALA A 218 -20.39 -11.25 -10.55
C ALA A 218 -20.31 -9.74 -10.29
N THR A 219 -19.40 -9.05 -11.00
CA THR A 219 -19.11 -7.63 -10.77
C THR A 219 -20.33 -6.76 -11.04
N GLY A 220 -21.04 -6.98 -12.16
CA GLY A 220 -22.26 -6.24 -12.51
C GLY A 220 -23.34 -6.37 -11.43
N ARG A 221 -23.59 -7.59 -10.93
CA ARG A 221 -24.55 -7.80 -9.83
C ARG A 221 -24.15 -7.06 -8.55
N LYS A 222 -22.86 -7.05 -8.19
CA LYS A 222 -22.36 -6.32 -7.02
C LYS A 222 -22.60 -4.80 -7.18
N TRP A 223 -22.37 -4.26 -8.37
CA TRP A 223 -22.58 -2.85 -8.67
C TRP A 223 -24.07 -2.47 -8.66
N THR A 224 -24.95 -3.31 -9.24
CA THR A 224 -26.41 -3.12 -9.17
C THR A 224 -26.89 -3.05 -7.72
N LEU A 225 -26.50 -4.03 -6.89
CA LEU A 225 -26.87 -4.03 -5.47
C LEU A 225 -26.38 -2.75 -4.74
N CYS A 226 -25.16 -2.29 -5.05
CA CYS A 226 -24.62 -1.07 -4.46
C CYS A 226 -25.37 0.19 -4.93
N ARG A 227 -25.75 0.26 -6.21
CA ARG A 227 -26.49 1.39 -6.77
C ARG A 227 -27.93 1.47 -6.25
N ASP A 228 -28.57 0.32 -6.08
CA ASP A 228 -29.97 0.23 -5.65
C ASP A 228 -30.13 0.35 -4.13
N ALA A 229 -29.03 0.18 -3.38
CA ALA A 229 -29.05 0.32 -1.93
C ALA A 229 -29.50 1.72 -1.49
N PRO A 230 -30.31 1.83 -0.42
CA PRO A 230 -30.66 3.12 0.16
C PRO A 230 -29.42 3.81 0.75
N GLY A 231 -29.35 5.14 0.60
CA GLY A 231 -28.26 5.95 1.12
C GLY A 231 -27.78 6.99 0.11
N GLU A 232 -27.27 8.10 0.62
CA GLU A 232 -26.82 9.23 -0.19
C GLU A 232 -25.35 9.11 -0.62
N ARG A 233 -24.56 8.32 0.11
CA ARG A 233 -23.11 8.20 -0.09
C ARG A 233 -22.74 6.79 -0.50
N ARG A 234 -21.96 6.69 -1.57
CA ARG A 234 -21.42 5.45 -2.13
C ARG A 234 -19.94 5.62 -2.35
N TYR A 235 -19.19 4.53 -2.23
CA TYR A 235 -17.74 4.53 -2.32
C TYR A 235 -17.26 3.45 -3.31
N VAL A 236 -16.18 3.74 -4.03
CA VAL A 236 -15.44 2.73 -4.80
C VAL A 236 -14.16 2.40 -4.05
N VAL A 237 -14.07 1.18 -3.50
CA VAL A 237 -12.85 0.72 -2.82
C VAL A 237 -12.09 -0.21 -3.75
N CYS A 238 -10.89 0.19 -4.15
CA CYS A 238 -9.89 -0.66 -4.79
C CYS A 238 -9.11 -1.37 -3.69
N ASN A 239 -9.29 -2.69 -3.62
CA ASN A 239 -8.50 -3.54 -2.75
C ASN A 239 -7.16 -3.84 -3.43
N ALA A 240 -6.10 -3.23 -2.91
CA ALA A 240 -4.71 -3.47 -3.28
C ALA A 240 -3.93 -4.09 -2.10
N ASP A 241 -4.63 -4.86 -1.26
CA ASP A 241 -4.04 -5.76 -0.26
C ASP A 241 -3.82 -7.15 -0.86
N GLU A 242 -2.92 -7.21 -1.85
CA GLU A 242 -2.54 -8.46 -2.53
C GLU A 242 -1.70 -9.35 -1.59
N GLY A 243 -2.33 -9.84 -0.52
CA GLY A 243 -1.66 -10.52 0.59
C GLY A 243 -1.41 -12.02 0.38
N GLU A 244 -2.09 -12.65 -0.57
CA GLU A 244 -1.94 -14.08 -0.86
C GLU A 244 -0.50 -14.39 -1.30
N PRO A 245 0.23 -15.28 -0.60
CA PRO A 245 1.61 -15.61 -0.97
C PRO A 245 1.72 -16.09 -2.42
N GLY A 246 2.71 -15.55 -3.14
CA GLY A 246 2.93 -15.88 -4.55
C GLY A 246 2.16 -15.00 -5.54
N THR A 247 1.34 -14.06 -5.07
CA THR A 247 0.64 -13.11 -5.95
C THR A 247 1.39 -11.79 -6.07
N PHE A 248 1.45 -11.26 -7.29
CA PHE A 248 2.10 -9.98 -7.64
C PHE A 248 1.46 -9.31 -8.87
N LYS A 249 0.29 -9.78 -9.32
CA LYS A 249 -0.38 -9.27 -10.51
C LYS A 249 -0.85 -7.82 -10.29
N ASP A 250 -1.32 -7.51 -9.08
CA ASP A 250 -1.82 -6.18 -8.75
C ASP A 250 -0.66 -5.21 -8.57
N ARG A 251 0.49 -5.67 -8.03
CA ARG A 251 1.75 -4.90 -8.05
C ARG A 251 2.09 -4.41 -9.46
N VAL A 252 2.04 -5.30 -10.45
CA VAL A 252 2.35 -4.98 -11.85
C VAL A 252 1.35 -3.97 -12.42
N LEU A 253 0.05 -4.16 -12.16
CA LEU A 253 -0.98 -3.23 -12.60
C LEU A 253 -0.84 -1.84 -11.94
N LEU A 254 -0.52 -1.77 -10.65
CA LEU A 254 -0.28 -0.52 -9.94
C LEU A 254 1.03 0.16 -10.36
N SER A 255 2.06 -0.62 -10.70
CA SER A 255 3.35 -0.10 -11.19
C SER A 255 3.23 0.49 -12.59
N ARG A 256 2.60 -0.23 -13.54
CA ARG A 256 2.62 0.11 -14.97
C ARG A 256 1.33 0.65 -15.53
N HIS A 257 0.21 0.28 -14.94
CA HIS A 257 -1.14 0.55 -15.44
C HIS A 257 -1.99 1.31 -14.42
N ALA A 258 -1.36 2.08 -13.51
CA ALA A 258 -2.08 2.84 -12.48
C ALA A 258 -3.13 3.78 -13.07
N ASP A 259 -2.86 4.38 -14.22
CA ASP A 259 -3.82 5.27 -14.89
C ASP A 259 -5.08 4.50 -15.30
N ASP A 260 -4.92 3.28 -15.86
CA ASP A 260 -6.01 2.40 -16.26
C ASP A 260 -6.81 1.89 -15.04
N VAL A 261 -6.12 1.58 -13.93
CA VAL A 261 -6.76 1.19 -12.66
C VAL A 261 -7.66 2.32 -12.15
N PHE A 262 -7.14 3.54 -12.09
CA PHE A 262 -7.92 4.69 -11.63
C PHE A 262 -9.00 5.10 -12.63
N GLU A 263 -8.78 4.91 -13.93
CA GLU A 263 -9.83 5.08 -14.94
C GLU A 263 -10.99 4.11 -14.72
N GLY A 264 -10.68 2.83 -14.45
CA GLY A 264 -11.67 1.83 -14.06
C GLY A 264 -12.45 2.22 -12.80
N MET A 265 -11.77 2.80 -11.79
CA MET A 265 -12.44 3.33 -10.59
C MET A 265 -13.39 4.49 -10.93
N THR A 266 -12.98 5.42 -11.79
CA THR A 266 -13.85 6.53 -12.24
C THR A 266 -15.08 6.03 -13.00
N VAL A 267 -14.92 5.02 -13.87
CA VAL A 267 -16.05 4.38 -14.58
C VAL A 267 -16.98 3.68 -13.60
N ALA A 268 -16.44 2.96 -12.61
CA ALA A 268 -17.23 2.34 -11.55
C ALA A 268 -18.03 3.37 -10.76
N ALA A 269 -17.39 4.49 -10.43
CA ALA A 269 -18.01 5.59 -9.69
C ALA A 269 -19.20 6.20 -10.45
N LEU A 270 -19.04 6.43 -11.76
CA LEU A 270 -20.14 6.86 -12.62
C LEU A 270 -21.30 5.86 -12.60
N ALA A 271 -21.01 4.58 -12.75
CA ALA A 271 -22.02 3.53 -12.86
C ALA A 271 -22.84 3.36 -11.58
N ILE A 272 -22.23 3.55 -10.39
CA ILE A 272 -22.91 3.38 -9.10
C ILE A 272 -23.33 4.70 -8.45
N GLY A 273 -22.86 5.85 -8.93
CA GLY A 273 -23.11 7.16 -8.32
C GLY A 273 -22.26 7.43 -7.08
N ALA A 274 -20.98 7.00 -7.08
CA ALA A 274 -20.05 7.30 -6.00
C ALA A 274 -19.28 8.61 -6.27
N ARG A 275 -18.97 9.35 -5.20
CA ARG A 275 -18.16 10.58 -5.25
C ARG A 275 -16.77 10.43 -4.63
N HIS A 276 -16.55 9.34 -3.90
CA HIS A 276 -15.30 9.08 -3.20
C HIS A 276 -14.80 7.66 -3.47
N GLY A 277 -13.52 7.55 -3.75
CA GLY A 277 -12.80 6.32 -3.99
C GLY A 277 -11.68 6.15 -2.97
N LEU A 278 -11.38 4.90 -2.64
CA LEU A 278 -10.28 4.55 -1.76
C LEU A 278 -9.43 3.47 -2.43
N VAL A 279 -8.12 3.65 -2.45
CA VAL A 279 -7.18 2.57 -2.76
C VAL A 279 -6.59 2.11 -1.44
N TYR A 280 -6.93 0.91 -1.00
CA TYR A 280 -6.30 0.31 0.18
C TYR A 280 -5.03 -0.42 -0.28
N LEU A 281 -3.89 0.26 -0.17
CA LEU A 281 -2.58 -0.24 -0.62
C LEU A 281 -1.91 -0.97 0.53
N ARG A 282 -1.49 -2.23 0.35
CA ARG A 282 -0.73 -2.93 1.39
C ARG A 282 0.54 -2.21 1.81
N GLY A 283 0.96 -2.41 3.06
CA GLY A 283 2.13 -1.75 3.64
C GLY A 283 3.42 -2.04 2.85
N GLU A 284 3.56 -3.26 2.36
CA GLU A 284 4.70 -3.75 1.57
C GLU A 284 4.84 -3.02 0.23
N TYR A 285 3.75 -2.47 -0.30
CA TYR A 285 3.74 -1.70 -1.54
C TYR A 285 3.87 -0.20 -1.30
N ARG A 286 4.25 0.25 -0.09
CA ARG A 286 4.44 1.69 0.20
C ARG A 286 5.41 2.36 -0.77
N TYR A 287 6.41 1.66 -1.29
CA TYR A 287 7.32 2.21 -2.30
C TYR A 287 6.61 2.70 -3.59
N LEU A 288 5.40 2.21 -3.88
CA LEU A 288 4.56 2.67 -5.00
C LEU A 288 3.73 3.92 -4.67
N LEU A 289 3.60 4.33 -3.41
CA LEU A 289 2.66 5.40 -3.03
C LEU A 289 2.94 6.71 -3.77
N GLU A 290 4.20 7.12 -3.88
CA GLU A 290 4.56 8.41 -4.50
C GLU A 290 4.26 8.41 -6.00
N SER A 291 4.56 7.33 -6.72
CA SER A 291 4.22 7.22 -8.14
C SER A 291 2.70 7.17 -8.36
N LEU A 292 1.97 6.46 -7.49
CA LEU A 292 0.50 6.42 -7.53
C LEU A 292 -0.13 7.79 -7.23
N GLN A 293 0.40 8.54 -6.25
CA GLN A 293 -0.03 9.91 -5.96
C GLN A 293 0.20 10.84 -7.15
N GLN A 294 1.36 10.76 -7.80
CA GLN A 294 1.65 11.54 -9.01
C GLN A 294 0.68 11.24 -10.16
N VAL A 295 0.25 9.98 -10.29
CA VAL A 295 -0.79 9.59 -11.27
C VAL A 295 -2.13 10.24 -10.90
N LEU A 296 -2.55 10.19 -9.63
CA LEU A 296 -3.79 10.84 -9.19
C LEU A 296 -3.76 12.36 -9.41
N GLU A 297 -2.66 13.03 -9.04
CA GLU A 297 -2.45 14.46 -9.26
C GLU A 297 -2.50 14.84 -10.74
N ARG A 298 -1.86 14.04 -11.62
CA ARG A 298 -1.96 14.23 -13.06
C ARG A 298 -3.41 14.10 -13.53
N ARG A 299 -4.13 13.05 -13.12
CA ARG A 299 -5.53 12.86 -13.50
C ARG A 299 -6.43 14.00 -13.03
N ARG A 300 -6.18 14.58 -11.85
CA ARG A 300 -6.89 15.79 -11.37
C ARG A 300 -6.62 16.99 -12.27
N ARG A 301 -5.35 17.24 -12.64
CA ARG A 301 -4.97 18.33 -13.57
C ARG A 301 -5.58 18.15 -14.96
N ASP A 302 -5.71 16.91 -15.42
CA ASP A 302 -6.28 16.57 -16.73
C ASP A 302 -7.82 16.52 -16.72
N HIS A 303 -8.48 16.91 -15.62
CA HIS A 303 -9.94 16.81 -15.41
C HIS A 303 -10.49 15.39 -15.61
N LEU A 304 -9.71 14.37 -15.25
CA LEU A 304 -10.09 12.95 -15.27
C LEU A 304 -10.40 12.39 -13.87
N LEU A 305 -10.25 13.23 -12.83
CA LEU A 305 -10.52 12.96 -11.43
C LEU A 305 -10.79 14.30 -10.72
N GLY A 306 -11.47 14.28 -9.57
CA GLY A 306 -11.84 15.48 -8.81
C GLY A 306 -13.25 15.94 -9.15
N THR A 307 -13.43 17.24 -9.36
CA THR A 307 -14.73 17.84 -9.68
C THR A 307 -14.89 18.07 -11.18
N ALA A 308 -16.15 18.07 -11.64
CA ALA A 308 -16.53 18.35 -13.03
C ALA A 308 -15.70 17.54 -14.05
N ILE A 309 -15.63 16.22 -13.86
CA ILE A 309 -14.80 15.33 -14.68
C ILE A 309 -15.19 15.43 -16.16
N GLN A 310 -14.19 15.67 -17.02
CA GLN A 310 -14.33 15.95 -18.44
C GLN A 310 -15.29 17.11 -18.76
N GLY A 311 -15.36 18.11 -17.87
CA GLY A 311 -16.18 19.31 -18.02
C GLY A 311 -17.68 19.09 -17.78
N GLN A 312 -18.07 17.98 -17.14
CA GLN A 312 -19.46 17.68 -16.87
C GLN A 312 -19.86 18.08 -15.44
N ASP A 313 -20.78 19.03 -15.32
CA ASP A 313 -21.33 19.43 -14.03
C ASP A 313 -22.01 18.27 -13.31
N GLY A 314 -21.69 18.12 -12.02
CA GLY A 314 -22.25 17.09 -11.14
C GLY A 314 -21.61 15.70 -11.27
N PHE A 315 -20.65 15.50 -12.19
CA PHE A 315 -19.85 14.28 -12.24
C PHE A 315 -18.51 14.49 -11.49
N ASP A 316 -18.57 14.26 -10.18
CA ASP A 316 -17.44 14.42 -9.27
C ASP A 316 -17.03 13.06 -8.70
N PHE A 317 -15.74 12.76 -8.73
CA PHE A 317 -15.17 11.57 -8.10
C PHE A 317 -13.69 11.79 -7.80
N ASP A 318 -13.28 11.64 -6.55
CA ASP A 318 -11.87 11.71 -6.15
C ASP A 318 -11.42 10.44 -5.40
N ILE A 319 -10.12 10.17 -5.43
CA ILE A 319 -9.52 8.96 -4.86
C ILE A 319 -8.46 9.34 -3.81
N ASP A 320 -8.54 8.71 -2.65
CA ASP A 320 -7.49 8.73 -1.63
C ASP A 320 -6.81 7.37 -1.52
N ILE A 321 -5.50 7.36 -1.27
CA ILE A 321 -4.73 6.14 -1.03
C ILE A 321 -4.52 5.95 0.46
N HIS A 322 -4.99 4.83 0.99
CA HIS A 322 -4.79 4.41 2.37
C HIS A 322 -3.78 3.28 2.41
N VAL A 323 -2.61 3.54 3.00
CA VAL A 323 -1.59 2.49 3.13
C VAL A 323 -1.83 1.68 4.40
N GLY A 324 -1.95 0.37 4.27
CA GLY A 324 -2.05 -0.60 5.36
C GLY A 324 -0.74 -0.79 6.12
N ALA A 325 -0.74 -1.70 7.09
CA ALA A 325 0.40 -1.93 7.99
C ALA A 325 0.70 -3.42 8.26
N GLY A 326 0.53 -4.27 7.22
CA GLY A 326 0.95 -5.67 7.24
C GLY A 326 -0.04 -6.59 7.97
N ALA A 327 -1.23 -6.78 7.42
CA ALA A 327 -2.23 -7.70 7.96
C ALA A 327 -3.01 -8.37 6.82
N TYR A 328 -2.73 -9.65 6.54
CA TYR A 328 -3.36 -10.42 5.46
C TYR A 328 -4.90 -10.43 5.51
N VAL A 329 -5.49 -10.41 6.71
CA VAL A 329 -6.94 -10.45 6.92
C VAL A 329 -7.66 -9.14 6.49
N CYS A 330 -6.92 -8.09 6.13
CA CYS A 330 -7.50 -6.84 5.63
C CYS A 330 -7.90 -6.90 4.15
N GLY A 331 -7.39 -7.86 3.39
CA GLY A 331 -7.77 -8.15 2.00
C GLY A 331 -9.08 -8.91 1.88
#